data_AF-A0A3S0UV95-F1
#
_entry.id   AF-A0A3S0UV95-F1
#
_cell.length_a   1.000
_cell.length_b   1.000
_cell.length_c   1.000
_cell.angle_alpha   90.00
_cell.angle_beta   90.00
_cell.angle_gamma   90.00
#
_symmetry.space_group_name_H-M   'P 1'
#
loop_
_entity.id
_entity.type
_entity.pdbx_description
1 polymer ?
#
loop_
_entity_poly.entity_id
_entity_poly.type
_entity_poly.pdbx_seq_one_letter_code
_entity_poly.pdbx_strand_id
1 'polypeptide(L)'
;MNIFNYIFYRMYKSTSKVNDLFPEIATIIFLSALFFLNIATILLFFGISVENVGLNGIYLIITIILGFNLYYFLKNDKYKMIIDKYDSLKNKKIVDILIFAYPFMSFFLCFKLLKMSNNQIAITLTGLLLVEVYSYYNPKNKQK
;
A
#
# COMPACT_ATOMS: atom_id res chain seq x y z
N MET A 1 -14.56 13.90 1.46
CA MET A 1 -13.15 13.46 1.67
C MET A 1 -12.84 12.46 0.59
N ASN A 2 -11.80 12.66 -0.23
CA ASN A 2 -11.43 11.65 -1.21
C ASN A 2 -10.65 10.55 -0.47
N ILE A 3 -11.28 9.39 -0.28
CA ILE A 3 -10.74 8.28 0.51
C ILE A 3 -9.40 7.80 -0.05
N PHE A 4 -9.25 7.78 -1.37
CA PHE A 4 -8.02 7.34 -2.02
C PHE A 4 -6.85 8.29 -1.72
N ASN A 5 -7.08 9.60 -1.79
CA ASN A 5 -6.06 10.58 -1.42
C ASN A 5 -5.72 10.50 0.08
N TYR A 6 -6.69 10.15 0.93
CA TYR A 6 -6.44 10.01 2.35
C TYR A 6 -5.65 8.74 2.68
N ILE A 7 -5.92 7.63 2.01
CA ILE A 7 -5.11 6.40 2.09
C ILE A 7 -3.67 6.71 1.67
N PHE A 8 -3.48 7.41 0.53
CA PHE A 8 -2.16 7.87 0.11
C PHE A 8 -1.45 8.69 1.19
N TYR A 9 -2.12 9.70 1.74
CA TYR A 9 -1.54 10.55 2.78
C TYR A 9 -1.11 9.73 4.01
N ARG A 10 -1.96 8.82 4.48
CA ARG A 10 -1.67 8.00 5.66
C ARG A 10 -0.51 7.04 5.43
N MET A 11 -0.46 6.40 4.25
CA MET A 11 0.67 5.56 3.87
C MET A 11 1.94 6.39 3.71
N TYR A 12 1.86 7.58 3.11
CA TYR A 12 2.97 8.50 2.98
C TYR A 12 3.60 8.83 4.34
N LYS A 13 2.79 9.14 5.37
CA LYS A 13 3.32 9.42 6.72
C LYS A 13 4.01 8.23 7.37
N SER A 14 3.74 7.00 6.93
CA SER A 14 4.48 5.81 7.37
C SER A 14 5.75 5.63 6.52
N THR A 15 5.62 5.60 5.19
CA THR A 15 6.75 5.46 4.25
C THR A 15 7.82 6.52 4.47
N SER A 16 7.43 7.77 4.75
CA SER A 16 8.35 8.88 4.99
C SER A 16 9.13 8.80 6.29
N LYS A 17 8.87 7.81 7.14
CA LYS A 17 9.71 7.50 8.31
C LYS A 17 10.82 6.50 7.99
N VAL A 18 10.69 5.77 6.88
CA VAL A 18 11.58 4.65 6.50
C VAL A 18 12.39 4.98 5.25
N ASN A 19 11.84 5.77 4.33
CA ASN A 19 12.47 6.16 3.07
C ASN A 19 12.60 7.68 2.96
N ASP A 20 13.83 8.17 3.06
CA ASP A 20 14.13 9.60 3.09
C ASP A 20 14.35 10.21 1.69
N LEU A 21 14.67 9.38 0.67
CA LEU A 21 15.05 9.88 -0.65
C LEU A 21 13.84 10.33 -1.47
N PHE A 22 12.84 9.46 -1.60
CA PHE A 22 11.63 9.71 -2.39
C PHE A 22 10.40 9.02 -1.77
N PRO A 23 9.97 9.45 -0.57
CA PRO A 23 8.88 8.81 0.16
C PRO A 23 7.55 8.80 -0.61
N GLU A 24 7.31 9.79 -1.46
CA GLU A 24 6.13 9.89 -2.29
C GLU A 24 6.11 8.79 -3.34
N ILE A 25 7.22 8.62 -4.08
CA ILE A 25 7.35 7.60 -5.11
C ILE A 25 7.23 6.21 -4.48
N ALA A 26 7.91 5.97 -3.36
CA ALA A 26 7.80 4.71 -2.64
C ALA A 26 6.36 4.43 -2.17
N THR A 27 5.63 5.45 -1.73
CA THR A 27 4.22 5.32 -1.37
C THR A 27 3.35 4.98 -2.57
N ILE A 28 3.60 5.59 -3.74
CA ILE A 28 2.89 5.28 -4.98
C ILE A 28 3.14 3.82 -5.39
N ILE A 29 4.39 3.35 -5.31
CA ILE A 29 4.76 1.96 -5.61
C ILE A 29 4.06 1.00 -4.65
N PHE A 30 4.10 1.30 -3.34
CA PHE A 30 3.47 0.47 -2.33
C PHE A 30 1.94 0.39 -2.51
N LEU A 31 1.28 1.52 -2.79
CA LEU A 31 -0.13 1.53 -3.16
C LEU A 31 -0.38 0.68 -4.40
N SER A 32 0.44 0.81 -5.43
CA SER A 32 0.28 0.04 -6.67
C SER A 32 0.39 -1.46 -6.41
N ALA A 33 1.33 -1.89 -5.56
CA ALA A 33 1.44 -3.28 -5.13
C ALA A 33 0.19 -3.75 -4.35
N LEU A 34 -0.37 -2.92 -3.47
CA LEU A 34 -1.62 -3.23 -2.77
C LEU A 34 -2.82 -3.31 -3.71
N PHE A 35 -2.92 -2.42 -4.71
CA PHE A 35 -3.96 -2.51 -5.73
C PHE A 35 -3.85 -3.80 -6.53
N PHE A 36 -2.64 -4.14 -6.97
CA PHE A 36 -2.38 -5.41 -7.64
C PHE A 36 -2.79 -6.60 -6.77
N LEU A 37 -2.42 -6.60 -5.49
CA LEU A 37 -2.77 -7.66 -4.55
C LEU A 37 -4.29 -7.83 -4.38
N ASN A 38 -5.04 -6.72 -4.31
CA ASN A 38 -6.49 -6.77 -4.23
C ASN A 38 -7.14 -7.25 -5.54
N ILE A 39 -6.61 -6.86 -6.70
CA ILE A 39 -7.05 -7.39 -7.99
C ILE A 39 -6.79 -8.89 -8.07
N ALA A 40 -5.59 -9.35 -7.67
CA ALA A 40 -5.27 -10.76 -7.60
C ALA A 40 -6.22 -11.52 -6.65
N THR A 41 -6.55 -10.93 -5.50
CA THR A 41 -7.53 -11.48 -4.55
C THR A 41 -8.90 -11.64 -5.21
N ILE A 42 -9.37 -10.64 -5.96
CA ILE A 42 -10.64 -10.71 -6.69
C ILE A 42 -10.61 -11.80 -7.77
N LEU A 43 -9.53 -11.89 -8.56
CA LEU A 43 -9.38 -12.94 -9.58
C LEU A 43 -9.45 -14.34 -8.96
N LEU A 44 -8.72 -14.55 -7.85
CA LEU A 44 -8.73 -15.81 -7.11
C LEU A 44 -10.11 -16.12 -6.53
N PHE A 45 -10.84 -15.11 -6.05
CA PHE A 45 -12.20 -15.29 -5.51
C PHE A 45 -13.17 -15.79 -6.59
N PHE A 46 -13.02 -15.36 -7.84
CA PHE A 46 -13.78 -15.86 -8.98
C PHE A 46 -13.23 -17.16 -9.58
N GLY A 47 -12.26 -17.80 -8.94
CA GLY A 47 -11.67 -19.06 -9.41
C GLY A 47 -10.77 -18.91 -10.65
N ILE A 48 -10.40 -17.69 -11.02
CA ILE A 48 -9.45 -17.44 -12.10
C ILE A 48 -8.05 -17.69 -11.52
N SER A 49 -7.43 -18.80 -11.91
CA SER A 49 -6.06 -19.08 -11.47
C SER A 49 -5.09 -18.05 -12.05
N VAL A 50 -4.13 -17.63 -11.24
CA VAL A 50 -3.06 -16.71 -11.66
C VAL A 50 -2.23 -17.33 -12.80
N GLU A 51 -2.14 -18.65 -12.83
CA GLU A 51 -1.50 -19.44 -13.89
C GLU A 51 -2.13 -19.19 -15.26
N ASN A 52 -3.46 -19.07 -15.33
CA ASN A 52 -4.19 -18.83 -16.58
C ASN A 52 -3.94 -17.44 -17.17
N VAL A 53 -3.53 -16.47 -16.35
CA VAL A 53 -3.19 -15.11 -16.80
C VAL A 53 -1.82 -15.07 -17.48
N GLY A 54 -0.91 -15.96 -17.06
CA GLY A 54 0.47 -16.00 -17.53
C GLY A 54 1.34 -14.84 -17.04
N LEU A 55 2.66 -15.04 -17.02
CA LEU A 55 3.62 -14.05 -16.52
C LEU A 55 3.54 -12.71 -17.25
N ASN A 56 3.40 -12.73 -18.59
CA ASN A 56 3.29 -11.51 -19.38
C ASN A 56 2.01 -10.72 -19.05
N GLY A 57 0.90 -11.42 -18.79
CA GLY A 57 -0.35 -10.79 -18.36
C GLY A 57 -0.20 -10.14 -16.99
N ILE A 58 0.48 -10.81 -16.05
CA ILE A 58 0.77 -10.26 -14.72
C ILE A 58 1.63 -9.00 -14.83
N TYR A 59 2.72 -9.04 -15.60
CA TYR A 59 3.58 -7.87 -15.81
C TYR A 59 2.82 -6.71 -16.47
N LEU A 60 1.95 -6.99 -17.43
CA LEU A 60 1.10 -5.98 -18.05
C LEU A 60 0.16 -5.33 -17.02
N ILE A 61 -0.51 -6.13 -16.19
CA ILE A 61 -1.42 -5.63 -15.14
C ILE A 61 -0.64 -4.74 -14.15
N ILE A 62 0.51 -5.20 -13.65
CA ILE A 62 1.36 -4.42 -12.74
C ILE A 62 1.78 -3.09 -13.39
N THR A 63 2.19 -3.13 -14.66
CA THR A 63 2.62 -1.94 -15.40
C THR A 63 1.48 -0.96 -15.58
N ILE A 64 0.27 -1.42 -15.92
CA ILE A 64 -0.91 -0.58 -16.06
C ILE A 64 -1.24 0.09 -14.73
N ILE A 65 -1.28 -0.68 -13.62
CA ILE A 65 -1.60 -0.15 -12.29
C ILE A 65 -0.56 0.90 -11.87
N LEU A 66 0.73 0.56 -12.00
CA LEU A 66 1.82 1.45 -11.63
C LEU A 66 1.80 2.73 -12.48
N GLY A 67 1.63 2.60 -13.80
CA GLY A 67 1.54 3.73 -14.73
C GLY A 67 0.37 4.65 -14.41
N PHE A 68 -0.82 4.10 -14.15
CA PHE A 68 -2.00 4.88 -13.76
C PHE A 68 -1.79 5.62 -12.44
N ASN A 69 -1.25 4.95 -11.42
CA ASN A 69 -1.00 5.56 -10.12
C ASN A 69 0.09 6.63 -10.19
N LEU A 70 1.22 6.36 -10.85
CA LEU A 70 2.27 7.36 -11.09
C LEU A 70 1.71 8.57 -11.82
N TYR A 71 0.98 8.36 -12.91
CA TYR A 71 0.34 9.45 -13.65
C TYR A 71 -0.62 10.24 -12.75
N TYR A 72 -1.49 9.57 -12.00
CA TYR A 72 -2.47 10.23 -11.14
C TYR A 72 -1.82 11.13 -10.08
N PHE A 73 -0.80 10.63 -9.38
CA PHE A 73 -0.18 11.34 -8.27
C PHE A 73 0.86 12.37 -8.72
N LEU A 74 1.65 12.08 -9.76
CA LEU A 74 2.70 12.98 -10.25
C LEU A 74 2.17 14.08 -11.16
N LYS A 75 1.04 13.86 -11.85
CA LYS A 75 0.44 14.90 -12.71
C LYS A 75 0.15 16.15 -11.89
N ASN A 76 0.74 17.26 -12.33
CA ASN A 76 0.60 18.58 -11.70
C ASN A 76 0.94 18.57 -10.19
N ASP A 77 1.92 17.76 -9.77
CA ASP A 77 2.36 17.64 -8.38
C ASP A 77 1.20 17.34 -7.39
N LYS A 78 0.20 16.59 -7.85
CA LYS A 78 -1.01 16.33 -7.05
C LYS A 78 -0.71 15.71 -5.68
N TYR A 79 0.33 14.89 -5.57
CA TYR A 79 0.76 14.34 -4.28
C TYR A 79 1.07 15.44 -3.24
N LYS A 80 1.70 16.56 -3.63
CA LYS A 80 1.98 17.70 -2.72
C LYS A 80 0.69 18.31 -2.21
N MET A 81 -0.23 18.60 -3.13
CA MET A 81 -1.55 19.15 -2.79
C MET A 81 -2.32 18.24 -1.82
N ILE A 82 -2.17 16.92 -1.94
CA ILE A 82 -2.79 15.95 -1.04
C ILE A 82 -2.16 16.04 0.35
N ILE A 83 -0.83 16.06 0.44
CA ILE A 83 -0.09 16.14 1.71
C ILE A 83 -0.47 17.42 2.46
N ASP A 84 -0.37 18.58 1.82
CA ASP A 84 -0.67 19.89 2.42
C ASP A 84 -2.12 19.97 2.92
N LYS A 85 -3.05 19.43 2.11
CA LYS A 85 -4.46 19.40 2.46
C LYS A 85 -4.77 18.55 3.69
N TYR A 86 -4.09 17.42 3.87
CA TYR A 86 -4.40 16.50 4.97
C TYR A 86 -3.55 16.75 6.22
N ASP A 87 -2.37 17.36 6.10
CA ASP A 87 -1.60 17.82 7.27
C ASP A 87 -2.32 18.94 8.04
N SER A 88 -3.16 19.75 7.37
CA SER A 88 -3.97 20.81 8.00
C SER A 88 -5.29 20.31 8.63
N LEU A 89 -5.67 19.05 8.43
CA LEU A 89 -6.93 18.50 8.94
C LEU A 89 -6.75 17.77 10.28
N LYS A 90 -7.74 17.90 11.19
CA LYS A 90 -7.75 17.13 12.44
C LYS A 90 -7.80 15.63 12.16
N ASN A 91 -6.93 14.89 12.83
CA ASN A 91 -6.83 13.43 12.72
C ASN A 91 -8.14 12.72 13.10
N LYS A 92 -8.54 11.73 12.28
CA LYS A 92 -9.69 10.86 12.54
C LYS A 92 -9.22 9.47 12.95
N LYS A 93 -9.04 9.26 14.26
CA LYS A 93 -8.49 8.04 14.86
C LYS A 93 -9.09 6.72 14.32
N ILE A 94 -10.38 6.67 14.02
CA ILE A 94 -11.02 5.44 13.50
C ILE A 94 -10.56 5.14 12.07
N VAL A 95 -10.56 6.16 11.19
CA VAL A 95 -10.16 5.97 9.79
C VAL A 95 -8.68 5.62 9.70
N ASP A 96 -7.88 6.18 10.59
CA ASP A 96 -6.47 5.88 10.75
C ASP A 96 -6.19 4.40 11.03
N ILE A 97 -6.95 3.80 11.96
CA ILE A 97 -6.84 2.39 12.31
C ILE A 97 -7.24 1.50 11.13
N LEU A 98 -8.32 1.86 10.43
CA LEU A 98 -8.78 1.11 9.25
C LEU A 98 -7.73 1.15 8.12
N ILE A 99 -7.11 2.30 7.88
CA ILE A 99 -6.05 2.43 6.86
C ILE A 99 -4.79 1.68 7.28
N PHE A 100 -4.44 1.71 8.57
CA PHE A 100 -3.33 0.92 9.09
C PHE A 100 -3.57 -0.59 8.91
N ALA A 101 -4.78 -1.06 9.18
CA ALA A 101 -5.13 -2.48 9.06
C ALA A 101 -5.26 -2.94 7.60
N TYR A 102 -5.49 -2.01 6.66
CA TYR A 102 -5.78 -2.32 5.27
C TYR A 102 -4.72 -3.21 4.57
N PRO A 103 -3.40 -2.89 4.62
CA PRO A 103 -2.38 -3.78 4.05
C PRO A 103 -2.44 -5.19 4.63
N PHE A 104 -2.58 -5.32 5.96
CA PHE A 104 -2.65 -6.61 6.64
C PHE A 104 -3.86 -7.43 6.19
N MET A 105 -5.03 -6.79 6.05
CA MET A 105 -6.23 -7.44 5.54
C MET A 105 -6.07 -7.89 4.08
N SER A 106 -5.48 -7.04 3.22
CA SER A 106 -5.22 -7.40 1.82
C SER A 106 -4.28 -8.61 1.68
N PHE A 107 -3.17 -8.64 2.44
CA PHE A 107 -2.27 -9.79 2.47
C PHE A 107 -2.94 -11.05 3.03
N PHE A 108 -3.66 -10.91 4.15
CA PHE A 108 -4.37 -12.04 4.76
C PHE A 108 -5.36 -12.68 3.79
N LEU A 109 -6.23 -11.89 3.15
CA LEU A 109 -7.23 -12.40 2.22
C LEU A 109 -6.60 -13.07 1.00
N CYS A 110 -5.61 -12.42 0.39
CA CYS A 110 -4.92 -12.99 -0.77
C CYS A 110 -4.27 -14.34 -0.44
N PHE A 111 -3.50 -14.41 0.65
CA PHE A 111 -2.80 -15.63 1.04
C PHE A 111 -3.75 -16.75 1.45
N LYS A 112 -4.89 -16.43 2.05
CA LYS A 112 -5.94 -17.40 2.34
C LYS A 112 -6.53 -18.01 1.08
N LEU A 113 -6.80 -17.19 0.05
CA LEU A 113 -7.30 -17.69 -1.23
C LEU A 113 -6.25 -18.51 -1.98
N LEU A 114 -4.97 -18.18 -1.82
CA LEU A 114 -3.84 -19.00 -2.30
C LEU A 114 -3.61 -20.29 -1.48
N LYS A 115 -4.46 -20.57 -0.48
CA LYS A 115 -4.36 -21.75 0.39
C LYS A 115 -3.02 -21.87 1.12
N MET A 116 -2.37 -20.75 1.41
CA MET A 116 -1.15 -20.75 2.22
C MET A 116 -1.45 -21.20 3.66
N SER A 117 -0.48 -21.87 4.28
CA SER A 117 -0.65 -22.34 5.66
C SER A 117 -0.76 -21.17 6.65
N ASN A 118 -1.52 -21.35 7.72
CA ASN A 118 -1.72 -20.31 8.75
C ASN A 118 -0.39 -19.81 9.33
N ASN A 119 0.59 -20.70 9.49
CA ASN A 119 1.91 -20.36 10.02
C ASN A 119 2.67 -19.43 9.06
N GLN A 120 2.64 -19.69 7.75
CA GLN A 120 3.28 -18.82 6.74
C GLN A 120 2.61 -17.44 6.69
N ILE A 121 1.28 -17.39 6.79
CA ILE A 121 0.52 -16.14 6.84
C ILE A 121 0.90 -15.35 8.09
N ALA A 122 0.89 -16.00 9.26
CA ALA A 122 1.24 -15.37 10.53
C ALA A 122 2.67 -14.79 10.49
N ILE A 123 3.66 -15.57 10.06
CA ILE A 123 5.05 -15.11 9.94
C ILE A 123 5.15 -13.87 9.05
N THR A 124 4.50 -13.87 7.89
CA THR A 124 4.55 -12.74 6.95
C THR A 124 3.91 -11.48 7.54
N LEU A 125 2.72 -11.62 8.15
CA LEU A 125 2.02 -10.49 8.76
C LEU A 125 2.76 -9.94 9.98
N THR A 126 3.36 -10.80 10.79
CA THR A 126 4.22 -10.38 11.90
C THR A 126 5.46 -9.66 11.38
N GLY A 127 6.09 -10.14 10.32
CA GLY A 127 7.20 -9.44 9.67
C GLY A 127 6.83 -8.03 9.21
N LEU A 128 5.70 -7.88 8.52
CA LEU A 128 5.14 -6.58 8.13
C LEU A 128 4.89 -5.68 9.36
N LEU A 129 4.32 -6.23 10.43
CA LEU A 129 4.07 -5.48 11.66
C LEU A 129 5.37 -5.03 12.33
N LEU A 130 6.39 -5.88 12.35
CA LEU A 130 7.69 -5.55 12.93
C LEU A 130 8.40 -4.43 12.16
N VAL A 131 8.31 -4.40 10.83
CA VAL A 131 8.84 -3.30 10.03
C VAL A 131 8.15 -1.97 10.40
N GLU A 132 6.84 -2.01 10.61
CA GLU A 132 6.05 -0.83 10.99
C GLU A 132 6.30 -0.38 12.44
N VAL A 133 6.50 -1.33 13.36
CA VAL A 133 6.92 -1.02 14.74
C VAL A 133 8.33 -0.44 14.75
N TYR A 134 9.25 -1.03 13.98
CA TYR A 134 10.61 -0.53 13.84
C TYR A 134 10.63 0.91 13.28
N SER A 135 9.80 1.21 12.28
CA SER A 135 9.68 2.57 11.73
C SER A 135 9.13 3.58 12.75
N TYR A 136 8.35 3.13 13.72
CA TYR A 136 7.85 3.98 14.80
C TYR A 136 8.93 4.33 15.83
N TYR A 137 9.76 3.36 16.22
CA TYR A 137 10.77 3.54 17.27
C TYR A 137 12.10 4.10 16.78
N ASN A 138 12.45 3.90 15.52
CA ASN A 138 13.68 4.42 14.94
C ASN A 138 13.38 5.37 13.77
N PRO A 139 12.72 6.53 14.02
CA PRO A 139 12.55 7.54 12.99
C PRO A 139 13.95 8.04 12.63
N LYS A 140 14.47 7.65 11.47
CA LYS A 140 15.72 8.25 10.98
C LYS A 140 15.52 9.76 10.89
N ASN A 141 16.52 10.47 11.41
CA ASN A 141 16.46 11.86 11.83
C ASN A 141 15.79 12.80 10.80
N LYS A 142 14.82 13.57 11.29
CA LYS A 142 14.38 14.84 10.69
C LYS A 142 15.58 15.80 10.62
N GLN A 143 16.34 15.78 9.54
CA GLN A 143 17.29 16.84 9.21
C GLN A 143 17.29 17.09 7.70
N LYS A 144 16.32 17.86 7.22
CA LYS A 144 16.51 19.22 6.68
C LYS A 144 15.20 19.77 6.14
#